data_AF-A0A7C1P0S9-F1
#
_entry.id   AF-A0A7C1P0S9-F1
#
_cell.length_a   1.000
_cell.length_b   1.000
_cell.length_c   1.000
_cell.angle_alpha   90.00
_cell.angle_beta   90.00
_cell.angle_gamma   90.00
#
_symmetry.space_group_name_H-M   'P 1'
#
loop_
_entity.id
_entity.type
_entity.pdbx_description
1 polymer ?
#
loop_
_entity_poly.entity_id
_entity_poly.type
_entity_poly.pdbx_seq_one_letter_code
_entity_poly.pdbx_strand_id
1 'polypeptide(L)'
;MERVLLEQKSRRELLDYIVSSGSRAREKIAEAERLLSFVKSRVESNPRLKELLGRVAESLWIPDPPLPGSAEEVGRRLEEYEKHLDALLEKLKTLSLAVDVLERVLPEVDKLRDRLERWALVMRDVSPPLHSELARFLARLNRVLQGLPSLEVGKGAELLRDLLESGEQLEAKVRAEYNKSVGLLLSEVSLVKELLSKALNVSYPHDRFELEEGMKKLSEVEQRLHDLKKVPAPFSPPQVHAELARIKALASQRLSEAVKPGEAAVLEAFSKLAAGGEHRLYLLHELVESISRRSGISLEEVLVTLYELSRKGLIKPLVKIA
;
A
#
# COMPACT_ATOMS: atom_id res chain seq x y z
N MET A 1 8.14 6.14 59.21
CA MET A 1 7.32 6.70 60.29
C MET A 1 6.13 5.83 60.66
N GLU A 2 5.53 5.06 59.74
CA GLU A 2 4.41 4.14 60.07
C GLU A 2 4.77 2.89 60.87
N ARG A 3 6.07 2.52 60.92
CA ARG A 3 6.58 1.42 61.77
C ARG A 3 6.28 1.62 63.26
N VAL A 4 6.22 2.86 63.74
CA VAL A 4 5.95 3.21 65.14
C VAL A 4 4.44 3.36 65.41
N LEU A 5 3.62 3.54 64.35
CA LEU A 5 2.18 3.76 64.46
C LEU A 5 1.37 2.47 64.69
N LEU A 6 1.95 1.28 64.48
CA LEU A 6 1.32 0.00 64.82
C LEU A 6 1.55 -0.40 66.28
N GLU A 7 2.66 0.04 66.90
CA GLU A 7 3.03 -0.28 68.28
C GLU A 7 2.27 0.56 69.33
N GLN A 8 1.59 1.65 68.92
CA GLN A 8 0.83 2.54 69.80
C GLN A 8 -0.70 2.47 69.63
N LYS A 9 -1.21 1.60 68.75
CA LYS A 9 -2.66 1.48 68.52
C LYS A 9 -3.33 0.69 69.63
N SER A 10 -4.49 1.16 70.07
CA SER A 10 -5.35 0.38 70.96
C SER A 10 -5.75 -0.93 70.27
N ARG A 11 -6.02 -1.99 71.05
CA ARG A 11 -6.48 -3.28 70.49
C ARG A 11 -7.69 -3.14 69.54
N ARG A 12 -8.53 -2.12 69.74
CA ARG A 12 -9.68 -1.82 68.90
C ARG A 12 -9.28 -1.24 67.54
N GLU A 13 -8.34 -0.30 67.51
CA GLU A 13 -7.83 0.29 66.27
C GLU A 13 -7.04 -0.70 65.41
N LEU A 14 -6.35 -1.66 66.04
CA LEU A 14 -5.70 -2.77 65.34
C LEU A 14 -6.73 -3.71 64.67
N LEU A 15 -7.83 -4.02 65.38
CA LEU A 15 -8.91 -4.84 64.82
C LEU A 15 -9.62 -4.12 63.66
N ASP A 16 -9.94 -2.84 63.80
CA ASP A 16 -10.56 -2.04 62.74
C ASP A 16 -9.65 -1.94 61.50
N TYR A 17 -8.34 -1.78 61.71
CA TYR A 17 -7.34 -1.79 60.64
C TYR A 17 -7.30 -3.14 59.91
N ILE A 18 -7.24 -4.26 60.63
CA ILE A 18 -7.24 -5.62 60.05
C ILE A 18 -8.52 -5.87 59.25
N VAL A 19 -9.68 -5.45 59.74
CA VAL A 19 -10.96 -5.58 59.02
C VAL A 19 -10.95 -4.75 57.74
N SER A 20 -10.47 -3.50 57.79
CA SER A 20 -10.40 -2.63 56.62
C SER A 20 -9.43 -3.15 55.55
N SER A 21 -8.24 -3.62 55.95
CA SER A 21 -7.27 -4.22 55.02
C SER A 21 -7.76 -5.56 54.47
N GLY A 22 -8.41 -6.39 55.30
CA GLY A 22 -9.05 -7.62 54.84
C GLY A 22 -10.14 -7.37 53.79
N SER A 23 -10.94 -6.30 53.95
CA SER A 23 -11.95 -5.92 52.95
C SER A 23 -11.32 -5.47 51.62
N ARG A 24 -10.27 -4.65 51.67
CA ARG A 24 -9.53 -4.18 50.47
C ARG A 24 -8.82 -5.32 49.76
N ALA A 25 -8.17 -6.21 50.49
CA ALA A 25 -7.56 -7.41 49.92
C ALA A 25 -8.61 -8.28 49.22
N ARG A 26 -9.79 -8.46 49.81
CA ARG A 26 -10.89 -9.22 49.20
C ARG A 26 -11.39 -8.60 47.89
N GLU A 27 -11.54 -7.27 47.84
CA GLU A 27 -11.90 -6.57 46.61
C GLU A 27 -10.84 -6.74 45.52
N LYS A 28 -9.56 -6.59 45.86
CA LYS A 28 -8.43 -6.79 44.94
C LYS A 28 -8.34 -8.23 44.42
N ILE A 29 -8.59 -9.23 45.27
CA ILE A 29 -8.68 -10.64 44.85
C ILE A 29 -9.80 -10.82 43.84
N ALA A 30 -11.01 -10.30 44.12
CA ALA A 30 -12.14 -10.43 43.21
C ALA A 30 -11.88 -9.75 41.85
N GLU A 31 -11.20 -8.59 41.83
CA GLU A 31 -10.78 -7.93 40.60
C GLU A 31 -9.72 -8.76 39.84
N ALA A 32 -8.73 -9.30 40.55
CA ALA A 32 -7.70 -10.14 39.97
C ALA A 32 -8.28 -11.43 39.37
N GLU A 33 -9.23 -12.07 40.05
CA GLU A 33 -9.95 -13.26 39.55
C GLU A 33 -10.72 -12.94 38.26
N ARG A 34 -11.40 -11.80 38.21
CA ARG A 34 -12.10 -11.35 36.99
C ARG A 34 -11.13 -11.17 35.83
N LEU A 35 -10.03 -10.43 36.02
CA LEU A 35 -9.05 -10.20 34.96
C LEU A 35 -8.35 -11.49 34.54
N LEU A 36 -8.02 -12.37 35.49
CA LEU A 36 -7.40 -13.66 35.22
C LEU A 36 -8.33 -14.57 34.41
N SER A 37 -9.62 -14.65 34.79
CA SER A 37 -10.62 -15.42 34.05
C SER A 37 -10.85 -14.88 32.64
N PHE A 38 -10.83 -13.55 32.48
CA PHE A 38 -10.89 -12.89 31.19
C PHE A 38 -9.71 -13.28 30.30
N VAL A 39 -8.48 -13.15 30.79
CA VAL A 39 -7.27 -13.52 30.04
C VAL A 39 -7.28 -15.00 29.67
N LYS A 40 -7.57 -15.89 30.63
CA LYS A 40 -7.58 -17.35 30.39
C LYS A 40 -8.63 -17.74 29.36
N SER A 41 -9.86 -17.26 29.49
CA SER A 41 -10.94 -17.57 28.54
C SER A 41 -10.63 -17.12 27.11
N ARG A 42 -10.08 -15.91 26.95
CA ARG A 42 -9.67 -15.38 25.63
C ARG A 42 -8.53 -16.19 25.03
N VAL A 43 -7.49 -16.47 25.81
CA VAL A 43 -6.34 -17.27 25.37
C VAL A 43 -6.77 -18.69 24.99
N GLU A 44 -7.66 -19.32 25.75
CA GLU A 44 -8.15 -20.67 25.45
C GLU A 44 -9.05 -20.71 24.20
N SER A 45 -9.89 -19.69 24.01
CA SER A 45 -10.83 -19.60 22.88
C SER A 45 -10.16 -19.37 21.52
N ASN A 46 -8.95 -18.79 21.51
CA ASN A 46 -8.24 -18.43 20.29
C ASN A 46 -6.94 -19.24 20.15
N PRO A 47 -6.84 -20.16 19.18
CA PRO A 47 -5.66 -21.03 19.01
C PRO A 47 -4.33 -20.28 18.89
N ARG A 48 -4.31 -19.12 18.22
CA ARG A 48 -3.09 -18.32 18.08
C ARG A 48 -2.72 -17.63 19.39
N LEU A 49 -3.69 -17.07 20.11
CA LEU A 49 -3.40 -16.50 21.43
C LEU A 49 -2.95 -17.59 22.40
N LYS A 50 -3.51 -18.81 22.30
CA LYS A 50 -3.07 -19.97 23.07
C LYS A 50 -1.62 -20.32 22.82
N GLU A 51 -1.20 -20.34 21.55
CA GLU A 51 0.20 -20.59 21.18
C GLU A 51 1.15 -19.50 21.71
N LEU A 52 0.74 -18.23 21.60
CA LEU A 52 1.56 -17.09 22.00
C LEU A 52 1.63 -16.89 23.52
N LEU A 53 0.50 -17.04 24.22
CA LEU A 53 0.31 -16.62 25.60
C LEU A 53 -0.02 -17.75 26.56
N GLY A 54 -0.17 -18.99 26.10
CA GLY A 54 -0.55 -20.13 26.95
C GLY A 54 0.37 -20.28 28.17
N ARG A 55 1.69 -20.22 27.97
CA ARG A 55 2.67 -20.31 29.07
C ARG A 55 2.56 -19.15 30.07
N VAL A 56 2.30 -17.94 29.57
CA VAL A 56 2.12 -16.74 30.42
C VAL A 56 0.83 -16.88 31.22
N ALA A 57 -0.26 -17.28 30.57
CA ALA A 57 -1.58 -17.47 31.19
C ALA A 57 -1.59 -18.59 32.24
N GLU A 58 -0.85 -19.68 32.01
CA GLU A 58 -0.67 -20.79 32.96
C GLU A 58 0.15 -20.40 34.18
N SER A 59 1.15 -19.51 34.02
CA SER A 59 2.00 -19.05 35.12
C SER A 59 1.32 -18.05 36.07
N LEU A 60 0.16 -17.51 35.69
CA LEU A 60 -0.59 -16.54 36.49
C LEU A 60 -1.46 -17.25 37.52
N TRP A 61 -1.16 -16.99 38.78
CA TRP A 61 -1.92 -17.47 39.93
C TRP A 61 -2.06 -16.34 40.97
N ILE A 62 -3.19 -16.34 41.67
CA ILE A 62 -3.44 -15.40 42.76
C ILE A 62 -2.98 -16.08 44.05
N PRO A 63 -2.07 -15.48 44.83
CA PRO A 63 -1.60 -16.08 46.06
C PRO A 63 -2.69 -16.17 47.12
N ASP A 64 -2.70 -17.26 47.88
CA ASP A 64 -3.61 -17.41 49.01
C ASP A 64 -3.32 -16.34 50.08
N PRO A 65 -4.35 -15.85 50.79
CA PRO A 65 -4.17 -14.88 51.87
C PRO A 65 -3.33 -15.48 53.01
N PRO A 66 -2.52 -14.65 53.70
CA PRO A 66 -1.64 -15.14 54.76
C PRO A 66 -2.43 -15.80 55.91
N LEU A 67 -1.96 -16.96 56.37
CA LEU A 67 -2.54 -17.71 57.49
C LEU A 67 -2.41 -16.95 58.83
N PRO A 68 -3.35 -17.17 59.78
CA PRO A 68 -3.43 -16.38 61.01
C PRO A 68 -2.22 -16.56 61.93
N GLY A 69 -1.74 -15.44 62.50
CA GLY A 69 -0.69 -15.32 63.52
C GLY A 69 -1.08 -14.32 64.61
N SER A 70 -0.12 -13.70 65.31
CA SER A 70 -0.45 -12.60 66.24
C SER A 70 -1.05 -11.39 65.50
N ALA A 71 -1.91 -10.60 66.16
CA ALA A 71 -2.67 -9.53 65.50
C ALA A 71 -1.78 -8.50 64.75
N GLU A 72 -0.61 -8.17 65.31
CA GLU A 72 0.35 -7.26 64.68
C GLU A 72 1.05 -7.87 63.45
N GLU A 73 1.39 -9.16 63.51
CA GLU A 73 1.96 -9.90 62.37
C GLU A 73 0.94 -10.06 61.23
N VAL A 74 -0.33 -10.29 61.57
CA VAL A 74 -1.43 -10.37 60.60
C VAL A 74 -1.60 -9.03 59.87
N GLY A 75 -1.57 -7.90 60.60
CA GLY A 75 -1.61 -6.57 59.99
C GLY A 75 -0.48 -6.32 59.00
N ARG A 76 0.78 -6.65 59.36
CA ARG A 76 1.95 -6.48 58.48
C ARG A 76 1.89 -7.39 57.25
N ARG A 77 1.54 -8.67 57.44
CA ARG A 77 1.43 -9.63 56.33
C ARG A 77 0.31 -9.27 55.35
N LEU A 78 -0.80 -8.73 55.85
CA LEU A 78 -1.88 -8.23 54.99
C LEU A 78 -1.44 -7.02 54.16
N GLU A 79 -0.65 -6.11 54.73
CA GLU A 79 -0.14 -4.94 53.98
C GLU A 79 0.85 -5.35 52.86
N GLU A 80 1.76 -6.30 53.15
CA GLU A 80 2.67 -6.86 52.14
C GLU A 80 1.90 -7.62 51.05
N TYR A 81 0.87 -8.38 51.45
CA TYR A 81 -0.01 -9.07 50.53
C TYR A 81 -0.82 -8.11 49.64
N GLU A 82 -1.34 -7.01 50.19
CA GLU A 82 -2.01 -5.96 49.41
C GLU A 82 -1.07 -5.33 48.37
N LYS A 83 0.19 -5.06 48.72
CA LYS A 83 1.19 -4.53 47.77
C LYS A 83 1.50 -5.53 46.65
N HIS A 84 1.58 -6.83 46.98
CA HIS A 84 1.72 -7.87 45.96
C HIS A 84 0.49 -7.96 45.05
N LEU A 85 -0.72 -7.84 45.60
CA LEU A 85 -1.96 -7.82 44.82
C LEU A 85 -2.01 -6.60 43.89
N ASP A 86 -1.59 -5.41 44.33
CA ASP A 86 -1.52 -4.23 43.47
C ASP A 86 -0.58 -4.45 42.27
N ALA A 87 0.62 -4.99 42.53
CA ALA A 87 1.56 -5.31 41.46
C ALA A 87 1.03 -6.38 40.49
N LEU A 88 0.29 -7.37 41.00
CA LEU A 88 -0.36 -8.41 40.19
C LEU A 88 -1.51 -7.82 39.36
N LEU A 89 -2.34 -6.97 39.94
CA LEU A 89 -3.43 -6.29 39.25
C LEU A 89 -2.92 -5.43 38.09
N GLU A 90 -1.86 -4.65 38.29
CA GLU A 90 -1.27 -3.84 37.22
C GLU A 90 -0.72 -4.70 36.07
N LYS A 91 -0.09 -5.83 36.39
CA LYS A 91 0.33 -6.82 35.38
C LYS A 91 -0.87 -7.41 34.63
N LEU A 92 -1.93 -7.81 35.34
CA LEU A 92 -3.14 -8.37 34.74
C LEU A 92 -3.88 -7.36 33.87
N LYS A 93 -3.98 -6.09 34.29
CA LYS A 93 -4.54 -5.00 33.49
C LYS A 93 -3.75 -4.82 32.19
N THR A 94 -2.43 -4.71 32.28
CA THR A 94 -1.54 -4.58 31.12
C THR A 94 -1.69 -5.76 30.16
N LEU A 95 -1.74 -6.99 30.71
CA LEU A 95 -1.92 -8.19 29.92
C LEU A 95 -3.29 -8.26 29.26
N SER A 96 -4.37 -7.90 29.98
CA SER A 96 -5.73 -7.89 29.44
C SER A 96 -5.85 -6.95 28.23
N LEU A 97 -5.29 -5.73 28.33
CA LEU A 97 -5.24 -4.78 27.24
C LEU A 97 -4.44 -5.33 26.06
N ALA A 98 -3.29 -5.95 26.32
CA ALA A 98 -2.45 -6.50 25.26
C ALA A 98 -3.13 -7.70 24.55
N VAL A 99 -3.85 -8.55 25.30
CA VAL A 99 -4.65 -9.66 24.76
C VAL A 99 -5.76 -9.13 23.84
N ASP A 100 -6.52 -8.13 24.29
CA ASP A 100 -7.58 -7.49 23.48
C ASP A 100 -7.04 -6.93 22.16
N VAL A 101 -5.85 -6.35 22.22
CA VAL A 101 -5.20 -5.77 21.05
C VAL A 101 -4.71 -6.86 20.11
N LEU A 102 -4.04 -7.89 20.62
CA LEU A 102 -3.54 -9.00 19.81
C LEU A 102 -4.71 -9.74 19.13
N GLU A 103 -5.82 -9.94 19.83
CA GLU A 103 -7.02 -10.56 19.27
C GLU A 103 -7.55 -9.81 18.04
N ARG A 104 -7.45 -8.48 18.04
CA ARG A 104 -7.88 -7.62 16.92
C ARG A 104 -6.83 -7.49 15.83
N VAL A 105 -5.55 -7.37 16.19
CA VAL A 105 -4.46 -7.05 15.25
C VAL A 105 -3.99 -8.27 14.48
N LEU A 106 -3.94 -9.45 15.11
CA LEU A 106 -3.44 -10.67 14.46
C LEU A 106 -4.18 -11.03 13.16
N PRO A 107 -5.54 -11.01 13.11
CA PRO A 107 -6.26 -11.27 11.87
C PRO A 107 -6.00 -10.22 10.78
N GLU A 108 -5.84 -8.96 11.15
CA GLU A 108 -5.55 -7.89 10.18
C GLU A 108 -4.13 -7.99 9.62
N VAL A 109 -3.17 -8.41 10.45
CA VAL A 109 -1.80 -8.70 10.01
C VAL A 109 -1.76 -9.87 9.02
N ASP A 110 -2.56 -10.92 9.23
CA ASP A 110 -2.67 -12.02 8.27
C ASP A 110 -3.22 -11.55 6.93
N LYS A 111 -4.34 -10.81 6.97
CA LYS A 111 -4.96 -10.24 5.75
C LYS A 111 -3.97 -9.35 5.01
N LEU A 112 -3.22 -8.51 5.73
CA LEU A 112 -2.19 -7.65 5.15
C LEU A 112 -1.09 -8.49 4.51
N ARG A 113 -0.58 -9.51 5.19
CA ARG A 113 0.43 -10.42 4.63
C ARG A 113 -0.03 -11.02 3.31
N ASP A 114 -1.24 -11.56 3.27
CA ASP A 114 -1.81 -12.19 2.06
C ASP A 114 -2.02 -11.16 0.92
N ARG A 115 -2.31 -9.90 1.23
CA ARG A 115 -2.36 -8.82 0.22
C ARG A 115 -0.96 -8.46 -0.29
N LEU A 116 0.02 -8.32 0.60
CA LEU A 116 1.39 -7.98 0.25
C LEU A 116 2.09 -9.09 -0.55
N GLU A 117 1.80 -10.36 -0.26
CA GLU A 117 2.29 -11.50 -1.05
C GLU A 117 1.77 -11.47 -2.49
N ARG A 118 0.47 -11.16 -2.67
CA ARG A 118 -0.11 -10.97 -4.00
C ARG A 118 0.55 -9.81 -4.73
N TRP A 119 0.78 -8.69 -4.04
CA TRP A 119 1.51 -7.56 -4.63
C TRP A 119 2.96 -7.90 -4.97
N ALA A 120 3.65 -8.71 -4.16
CA ALA A 120 5.02 -9.12 -4.44
C ALA A 120 5.12 -9.93 -5.75
N LEU A 121 4.13 -10.78 -6.03
CA LEU A 121 4.03 -11.51 -7.30
C LEU A 121 3.84 -10.56 -8.48
N VAL A 122 2.93 -9.60 -8.35
CA VAL A 122 2.59 -8.64 -9.40
C VAL A 122 3.75 -7.68 -9.70
N MET A 123 4.48 -7.24 -8.68
CA MET A 123 5.52 -6.23 -8.82
C MET A 123 6.86 -6.75 -9.33
N ARG A 124 7.05 -8.07 -9.42
CA ARG A 124 8.32 -8.71 -9.80
C ARG A 124 8.93 -8.11 -11.07
N ASP A 125 8.11 -7.98 -12.11
CA ASP A 125 8.54 -7.48 -13.43
C ASP A 125 8.20 -6.00 -13.63
N VAL A 126 7.34 -5.43 -12.79
CA VAL A 126 6.93 -4.01 -12.86
C VAL A 126 7.96 -3.10 -12.19
N SER A 127 8.43 -3.46 -10.98
CA SER A 127 9.42 -2.70 -10.24
C SER A 127 10.23 -3.64 -9.33
N PRO A 128 11.40 -4.13 -9.79
CA PRO A 128 12.30 -4.96 -8.99
C PRO A 128 12.69 -4.35 -7.62
N PRO A 129 12.89 -3.01 -7.49
CA PRO A 129 13.13 -2.37 -6.20
C PRO A 129 11.96 -2.54 -5.22
N LEU A 130 10.71 -2.29 -5.65
CA LEU A 130 9.53 -2.42 -4.79
C LEU A 130 9.23 -3.89 -4.47
N HIS A 131 9.46 -4.82 -5.41
CA HIS A 131 9.42 -6.25 -5.13
C HIS A 131 10.38 -6.64 -4.01
N SER A 132 11.61 -6.12 -4.04
CA SER A 132 12.61 -6.37 -2.98
C SER A 132 12.19 -5.75 -1.64
N GLU A 133 11.59 -4.56 -1.65
CA GLU A 133 11.05 -3.90 -0.46
C GLU A 133 9.92 -4.73 0.18
N LEU A 134 8.98 -5.23 -0.63
CA LEU A 134 7.91 -6.14 -0.20
C LEU A 134 8.47 -7.44 0.40
N ALA A 135 9.43 -8.09 -0.27
CA ALA A 135 10.02 -9.33 0.22
C ALA A 135 10.73 -9.14 1.57
N ARG A 136 11.47 -8.03 1.74
CA ARG A 136 12.12 -7.68 3.01
C ARG A 136 11.10 -7.41 4.11
N PHE A 137 10.02 -6.70 3.78
CA PHE A 137 8.94 -6.41 4.71
C PHE A 137 8.25 -7.69 5.18
N LEU A 138 7.86 -8.58 4.25
CA LEU A 138 7.27 -9.88 4.56
C LEU A 138 8.19 -10.75 5.42
N ALA A 139 9.50 -10.76 5.12
CA ALA A 139 10.48 -11.46 5.94
C ALA A 139 10.58 -10.88 7.37
N ARG A 140 10.56 -9.55 7.52
CA ARG A 140 10.51 -8.89 8.83
C ARG A 140 9.23 -9.24 9.58
N LEU A 141 8.08 -9.19 8.92
CA LEU A 141 6.79 -9.53 9.50
C LEU A 141 6.76 -10.97 10.03
N ASN A 142 7.20 -11.92 9.20
CA ASN A 142 7.26 -13.33 9.59
C ASN A 142 8.23 -13.58 10.76
N ARG A 143 9.38 -12.90 10.79
CA ARG A 143 10.32 -12.97 11.94
C ARG A 143 9.68 -12.46 13.23
N VAL A 144 8.95 -11.35 13.15
CA VAL A 144 8.24 -10.81 14.32
C VAL A 144 7.15 -11.77 14.77
N LEU A 145 6.33 -12.29 13.85
CA LEU A 145 5.31 -13.28 14.18
C LEU A 145 5.88 -14.53 14.87
N GLN A 146 7.03 -15.03 14.41
CA GLN A 146 7.73 -16.16 15.04
C GLN A 146 8.37 -15.81 16.39
N GLY A 147 8.79 -14.55 16.57
CA GLY A 147 9.40 -14.04 17.81
C GLY A 147 8.41 -13.53 18.85
N LEU A 148 7.11 -13.43 18.55
CA LEU A 148 6.09 -12.97 19.49
C LEU A 148 6.06 -13.73 20.82
N PRO A 149 6.19 -15.08 20.87
CA PRO A 149 6.12 -15.82 22.14
C PRO A 149 7.21 -15.47 23.15
N SER A 150 8.33 -14.88 22.71
CA SER A 150 9.45 -14.52 23.57
C SER A 150 9.50 -13.02 23.93
N LEU A 151 8.62 -12.22 23.34
CA LEU A 151 8.49 -10.79 23.63
C LEU A 151 7.54 -10.56 24.80
N GLU A 152 7.75 -9.48 25.53
CA GLU A 152 6.73 -8.96 26.45
C GLU A 152 5.46 -8.63 25.66
N VAL A 153 4.32 -9.12 26.15
CA VAL A 153 3.04 -9.12 25.41
C VAL A 153 2.64 -7.71 24.93
N GLY A 154 2.84 -6.69 25.78
CA GLY A 154 2.57 -5.29 25.43
C GLY A 154 3.43 -4.80 24.27
N LYS A 155 4.76 -5.04 24.33
CA LYS A 155 5.71 -4.65 23.26
C LYS A 155 5.43 -5.39 21.95
N GLY A 156 5.06 -6.67 22.03
CA GLY A 156 4.66 -7.46 20.86
C GLY A 156 3.43 -6.89 20.18
N ALA A 157 2.42 -6.48 20.97
CA ALA A 157 1.20 -5.87 20.45
C ALA A 157 1.45 -4.52 19.78
N GLU A 158 2.27 -3.65 20.37
CA GLU A 158 2.68 -2.37 19.77
C GLU A 158 3.45 -2.57 18.46
N LEU A 159 4.46 -3.45 18.47
CA LEU A 159 5.25 -3.74 17.28
C LEU A 159 4.41 -4.26 16.11
N LEU A 160 3.38 -5.07 16.39
CA LEU A 160 2.46 -5.53 15.35
C LEU A 160 1.58 -4.41 14.79
N ARG A 161 1.15 -3.44 15.60
CA ARG A 161 0.41 -2.27 15.10
C ARG A 161 1.29 -1.42 14.19
N ASP A 162 2.52 -1.14 14.60
CA ASP A 162 3.45 -0.34 13.80
C ASP A 162 3.74 -1.02 12.46
N LEU A 163 3.87 -2.35 12.47
CA LEU A 163 4.01 -3.15 11.25
C LEU A 163 2.75 -3.11 10.40
N LEU A 164 1.56 -3.19 11.00
CA LEU A 164 0.30 -3.09 10.26
C LEU A 164 0.22 -1.75 9.52
N GLU A 165 0.46 -0.64 10.21
CA GLU A 165 0.46 0.71 9.61
C GLU A 165 1.52 0.84 8.51
N SER A 166 2.75 0.42 8.79
CA SER A 166 3.85 0.47 7.82
C SER A 166 3.56 -0.37 6.57
N GLY A 167 2.90 -1.51 6.75
CA GLY A 167 2.55 -2.41 5.66
C GLY A 167 1.40 -1.88 4.80
N GLU A 168 0.41 -1.21 5.39
CA GLU A 168 -0.66 -0.52 4.65
C GLU A 168 -0.11 0.64 3.81
N GLN A 169 0.83 1.42 4.36
CA GLN A 169 1.52 2.46 3.61
C GLN A 169 2.32 1.88 2.43
N LEU A 170 3.02 0.77 2.65
CA LEU A 170 3.74 0.06 1.59
C LEU A 170 2.78 -0.47 0.51
N GLU A 171 1.63 -1.04 0.89
CA GLU A 171 0.60 -1.49 -0.03
C GLU A 171 0.09 -0.33 -0.91
N ALA A 172 -0.20 0.83 -0.30
CA ALA A 172 -0.65 2.01 -1.02
C ALA A 172 0.39 2.51 -2.04
N LYS A 173 1.66 2.57 -1.63
CA LYS A 173 2.79 2.94 -2.50
C LYS A 173 2.92 1.99 -3.69
N VAL A 174 2.84 0.68 -3.45
CA VAL A 174 2.94 -0.34 -4.49
C VAL A 174 1.79 -0.24 -5.48
N ARG A 175 0.57 -0.08 -4.98
CA ARG A 175 -0.63 0.08 -5.81
C ARG A 175 -0.54 1.32 -6.70
N ALA A 176 -0.03 2.43 -6.15
CA ALA A 176 0.16 3.67 -6.90
C ALA A 176 1.18 3.48 -8.04
N GLU A 177 2.31 2.83 -7.78
CA GLU A 177 3.33 2.58 -8.80
C GLU A 177 2.83 1.63 -9.89
N TYR A 178 2.09 0.58 -9.51
CA TYR A 178 1.47 -0.33 -10.48
C TYR A 178 0.52 0.42 -11.43
N ASN A 179 -0.39 1.21 -10.86
CA ASN A 179 -1.36 1.99 -11.63
C ASN A 179 -0.68 3.03 -12.53
N LYS A 180 0.40 3.64 -12.06
CA LYS A 180 1.22 4.58 -12.84
C LYS A 180 1.86 3.87 -14.03
N SER A 181 2.48 2.72 -13.83
CA SER A 181 3.09 1.93 -14.91
C SER A 181 2.07 1.52 -15.98
N VAL A 182 0.90 1.02 -15.57
CA VAL A 182 -0.20 0.70 -16.50
C VAL A 182 -0.69 1.96 -17.22
N GLY A 183 -0.81 3.09 -16.51
CA GLY A 183 -1.23 4.37 -17.09
C GLY A 183 -0.27 4.91 -18.15
N LEU A 184 1.03 4.79 -17.92
CA LEU A 184 2.06 5.18 -18.90
C LEU A 184 2.04 4.29 -20.15
N LEU A 185 1.75 3.00 -20.00
CA LEU A 185 1.61 2.10 -21.14
C LEU A 185 0.33 2.41 -21.94
N LEU A 186 -0.77 2.75 -21.28
CA LEU A 186 -2.00 3.17 -21.97
C LEU A 186 -1.83 4.48 -22.74
N SER A 187 -1.07 5.44 -22.22
CA SER A 187 -0.74 6.66 -22.96
C SER A 187 0.16 6.37 -24.16
N GLU A 188 1.15 5.47 -24.01
CA GLU A 188 1.97 5.03 -25.14
C GLU A 188 1.14 4.30 -26.21
N VAL A 189 0.23 3.41 -25.82
CA VAL A 189 -0.72 2.75 -26.72
C VAL A 189 -1.51 3.77 -27.52
N SER A 190 -2.02 4.83 -26.88
CA SER A 190 -2.79 5.89 -27.54
C SER A 190 -1.96 6.62 -28.60
N LEU A 191 -0.70 6.96 -28.28
CA LEU A 191 0.24 7.58 -29.23
C LEU A 191 0.55 6.67 -30.41
N VAL A 192 0.78 5.38 -30.17
CA VAL A 192 1.02 4.39 -31.24
C VAL A 192 -0.22 4.22 -32.11
N LYS A 193 -1.42 4.26 -31.52
CA LYS A 193 -2.71 4.14 -32.21
C LYS A 193 -2.93 5.30 -33.17
N GLU A 194 -2.63 6.53 -32.74
CA GLU A 194 -2.67 7.71 -33.59
C GLU A 194 -1.69 7.63 -34.75
N LEU A 195 -0.44 7.23 -34.47
CA LEU A 195 0.58 7.07 -35.50
C LEU A 195 0.18 6.02 -36.54
N LEU A 196 -0.34 4.88 -36.07
CA LEU A 196 -0.76 3.79 -36.95
C LEU A 196 -2.00 4.16 -37.77
N SER A 197 -2.93 4.94 -37.20
CA SER A 197 -4.06 5.51 -37.93
C SER A 197 -3.60 6.47 -39.04
N LYS A 198 -2.59 7.31 -38.77
CA LYS A 198 -1.98 8.18 -39.78
C LYS A 198 -1.32 7.36 -40.89
N ALA A 199 -0.59 6.30 -40.54
CA ALA A 199 0.04 5.41 -41.51
C ALA A 199 -1.01 4.72 -42.42
N LEU A 200 -2.12 4.22 -41.86
CA LEU A 200 -3.20 3.59 -42.63
C LEU A 200 -3.86 4.53 -43.65
N ASN A 201 -3.93 5.83 -43.35
CA ASN A 201 -4.51 6.84 -44.24
C ASN A 201 -3.66 7.09 -45.48
N VAL A 202 -2.33 6.91 -45.38
CA VAL A 202 -1.38 7.21 -46.47
C VAL A 202 -0.81 5.97 -47.15
N SER A 203 -1.04 4.79 -46.59
CA SER A 203 -0.50 3.53 -47.12
C SER A 203 -1.29 3.02 -48.33
N TYR A 204 -0.57 2.39 -49.25
CA TYR A 204 -1.14 1.72 -50.41
C TYR A 204 -1.95 0.48 -50.02
N PRO A 205 -2.90 0.02 -50.86
CA PRO A 205 -3.77 -1.12 -50.54
C PRO A 205 -3.06 -2.42 -50.17
N HIS A 206 -1.85 -2.65 -50.68
CA HIS A 206 -1.07 -3.86 -50.40
C HIS A 206 -0.38 -3.84 -49.02
N ASP A 207 0.04 -2.67 -48.53
CA ASP A 207 0.67 -2.51 -47.21
C ASP A 207 -0.34 -2.34 -46.06
N ARG A 208 -1.62 -2.11 -46.38
CA ARG A 208 -2.67 -1.91 -45.39
C ARG A 208 -2.89 -3.13 -44.49
N PHE A 209 -2.69 -4.34 -45.01
CA PHE A 209 -2.91 -5.57 -44.24
C PHE A 209 -2.02 -5.64 -42.98
N GLU A 210 -0.73 -5.35 -43.12
CA GLU A 210 0.23 -5.39 -41.99
C GLU A 210 -0.11 -4.33 -40.93
N LEU A 211 -0.56 -3.15 -41.36
CA LEU A 211 -0.96 -2.08 -40.46
C LEU A 211 -2.28 -2.40 -39.75
N GLU A 212 -3.27 -2.97 -40.45
CA GLU A 212 -4.53 -3.42 -39.84
C GLU A 212 -4.30 -4.53 -38.79
N GLU A 213 -3.38 -5.46 -39.08
CA GLU A 213 -2.96 -6.46 -38.09
C GLU A 213 -2.30 -5.80 -36.87
N GLY A 214 -1.45 -4.78 -37.10
CA GLY A 214 -0.87 -3.96 -36.03
C GLY A 214 -1.93 -3.25 -35.19
N MET A 215 -2.98 -2.70 -35.81
CA MET A 215 -4.11 -2.06 -35.12
C MET A 215 -4.88 -3.05 -34.24
N LYS A 216 -5.11 -4.27 -34.74
CA LYS A 216 -5.77 -5.33 -33.99
C LYS A 216 -4.95 -5.72 -32.76
N LYS A 217 -3.65 -5.99 -32.92
CA LYS A 217 -2.74 -6.29 -31.81
C LYS A 217 -2.69 -5.17 -30.79
N LEU A 218 -2.64 -3.92 -31.24
CA LEU A 218 -2.64 -2.77 -30.35
C LEU A 218 -3.94 -2.67 -29.52
N SER A 219 -5.09 -2.98 -30.14
CA SER A 219 -6.39 -3.01 -29.44
C SER A 219 -6.45 -4.14 -28.40
N GLU A 220 -5.87 -5.31 -28.70
CA GLU A 220 -5.73 -6.42 -27.73
C GLU A 220 -4.85 -6.02 -26.54
N VAL A 221 -3.74 -5.31 -26.79
CA VAL A 221 -2.86 -4.76 -25.73
C VAL A 221 -3.60 -3.72 -24.89
N GLU A 222 -4.32 -2.79 -25.52
CA GLU A 222 -5.14 -1.76 -24.86
C GLU A 222 -6.16 -2.40 -23.91
N GLN A 223 -6.90 -3.41 -24.39
CA GLN A 223 -7.90 -4.12 -23.61
C GLN A 223 -7.26 -4.86 -22.43
N ARG A 224 -6.13 -5.55 -22.66
CA ARG A 224 -5.39 -6.24 -21.59
C ARG A 224 -4.91 -5.27 -20.51
N LEU A 225 -4.41 -4.10 -20.88
CA LEU A 225 -4.00 -3.06 -19.92
C LEU A 225 -5.19 -2.48 -19.13
N HIS A 226 -6.35 -2.31 -19.78
CA HIS A 226 -7.57 -1.91 -19.09
C HIS A 226 -8.05 -2.96 -18.08
N ASP A 227 -7.93 -4.24 -18.40
CA ASP A 227 -8.28 -5.32 -17.49
C ASP A 227 -7.32 -5.39 -16.30
N LEU A 228 -6.01 -5.19 -16.52
CA LEU A 228 -5.00 -5.10 -15.46
C LEU A 228 -5.27 -3.94 -14.49
N LYS A 229 -5.83 -2.83 -14.98
CA LYS A 229 -6.22 -1.69 -14.13
C LYS A 229 -7.40 -2.04 -13.21
N LYS A 230 -8.31 -2.92 -13.63
CA LYS A 230 -9.45 -3.38 -12.82
C LYS A 230 -9.04 -4.46 -11.84
N VAL A 231 -8.28 -5.44 -12.33
CA VAL A 231 -7.83 -6.60 -11.56
C VAL A 231 -6.30 -6.71 -11.72
N PRO A 232 -5.52 -6.28 -10.71
CA PRO A 232 -4.08 -6.35 -10.77
C PRO A 232 -3.61 -7.79 -10.97
N ALA A 233 -2.82 -8.02 -12.01
CA ALA A 233 -2.20 -9.30 -12.30
C ALA A 233 -0.74 -9.12 -12.75
N PRO A 234 0.09 -10.17 -12.66
CA PRO A 234 1.46 -10.12 -13.13
C PRO A 234 1.51 -9.82 -14.63
N PHE A 235 2.35 -8.87 -15.01
CA PHE A 235 2.64 -8.55 -16.39
C PHE A 235 4.06 -7.97 -16.49
N SER A 236 4.63 -8.01 -17.70
CA SER A 236 5.99 -7.54 -17.95
C SER A 236 5.95 -6.26 -18.82
N PRO A 237 6.11 -5.05 -18.22
CA PRO A 237 6.20 -3.81 -18.98
C PRO A 237 7.24 -3.84 -20.11
N PRO A 238 8.44 -4.44 -19.96
CA PRO A 238 9.40 -4.55 -21.06
C PRO A 238 8.88 -5.29 -22.29
N GLN A 239 8.02 -6.30 -22.09
CA GLN A 239 7.41 -7.05 -23.20
C GLN A 239 6.38 -6.17 -23.92
N VAL A 240 5.55 -5.46 -23.16
CA VAL A 240 4.57 -4.52 -23.73
C VAL A 240 5.29 -3.41 -24.50
N HIS A 241 6.33 -2.79 -23.93
CA HIS A 241 7.12 -1.78 -24.65
C HIS A 241 7.76 -2.34 -25.91
N ALA A 242 8.27 -3.58 -25.91
CA ALA A 242 8.84 -4.19 -27.11
C ALA A 242 7.77 -4.41 -28.20
N GLU A 243 6.56 -4.82 -27.83
CA GLU A 243 5.42 -4.93 -28.76
C GLU A 243 5.01 -3.57 -29.32
N LEU A 244 4.87 -2.55 -28.47
CA LEU A 244 4.55 -1.19 -28.89
C LEU A 244 5.64 -0.60 -29.79
N ALA A 245 6.91 -0.82 -29.49
CA ALA A 245 8.03 -0.36 -30.29
C ALA A 245 8.05 -1.01 -31.68
N ARG A 246 7.73 -2.30 -31.79
CA ARG A 246 7.60 -3.00 -33.09
C ARG A 246 6.48 -2.39 -33.93
N ILE A 247 5.29 -2.20 -33.35
CA ILE A 247 4.14 -1.60 -34.04
C ILE A 247 4.45 -0.15 -34.46
N LYS A 248 5.09 0.62 -33.57
CA LYS A 248 5.51 1.99 -33.83
C LYS A 248 6.55 2.09 -34.95
N ALA A 249 7.50 1.16 -34.99
CA ALA A 249 8.53 1.11 -36.05
C ALA A 249 7.89 0.84 -37.41
N LEU A 250 6.98 -0.14 -37.49
CA LEU A 250 6.21 -0.44 -38.70
C LEU A 250 5.44 0.79 -39.18
N ALA A 251 4.67 1.43 -38.28
CA ALA A 251 3.89 2.62 -38.63
C ALA A 251 4.77 3.80 -39.08
N SER A 252 5.89 4.04 -38.38
CA SER A 252 6.86 5.09 -38.74
C SER A 252 7.50 4.86 -40.11
N GLN A 253 7.89 3.62 -40.40
CA GLN A 253 8.49 3.25 -41.69
C GLN A 253 7.51 3.55 -42.83
N ARG A 254 6.27 3.08 -42.72
CA ARG A 254 5.25 3.30 -43.76
C ARG A 254 4.91 4.78 -43.95
N LEU A 255 4.86 5.53 -42.85
CA LEU A 255 4.67 6.97 -42.91
C LEU A 255 5.83 7.66 -43.65
N SER A 256 7.08 7.25 -43.41
CA SER A 256 8.26 7.82 -44.05
C SER A 256 8.35 7.50 -45.55
N GLU A 257 7.89 6.32 -45.97
CA GLU A 257 7.81 5.94 -47.39
C GLU A 257 6.75 6.75 -48.16
N ALA A 258 5.68 7.18 -47.47
CA ALA A 258 4.55 7.88 -48.09
C ALA A 258 4.67 9.43 -48.10
N VAL A 259 5.58 9.99 -47.31
CA VAL A 259 5.69 11.45 -47.07
C VAL A 259 6.98 11.98 -47.68
N LYS A 260 6.89 13.04 -48.50
CA LYS A 260 8.07 13.67 -49.11
C LYS A 260 8.93 14.39 -48.05
N PRO A 261 10.24 14.62 -48.29
CA PRO A 261 11.12 15.29 -47.32
C PRO A 261 10.60 16.66 -46.82
N GLY A 262 10.04 17.48 -47.72
CA GLY A 262 9.42 18.76 -47.35
C GLY A 262 8.12 18.61 -46.54
N GLU A 263 7.30 17.62 -46.88
CA GLU A 263 6.09 17.28 -46.12
C GLU A 263 6.43 16.78 -44.71
N ALA A 264 7.50 15.99 -44.56
CA ALA A 264 7.97 15.47 -43.27
C ALA A 264 8.44 16.60 -42.33
N ALA A 265 9.18 17.58 -42.86
CA ALA A 265 9.64 18.73 -42.09
C ALA A 265 8.46 19.59 -41.58
N VAL A 266 7.43 19.80 -42.42
CA VAL A 266 6.20 20.50 -42.01
C VAL A 266 5.41 19.68 -40.98
N LEU A 267 5.30 18.37 -41.16
CA LEU A 267 4.61 17.48 -40.24
C LEU A 267 5.26 17.46 -38.84
N GLU A 268 6.59 17.41 -38.78
CA GLU A 268 7.34 17.43 -37.52
C GLU A 268 7.21 18.79 -36.82
N ALA A 269 7.34 19.90 -37.56
CA ALA A 269 7.16 21.25 -37.04
C ALA A 269 5.74 21.46 -36.50
N PHE A 270 4.72 20.98 -37.23
CA PHE A 270 3.32 21.00 -36.79
C PHE A 270 3.12 20.16 -35.51
N SER A 271 3.68 18.95 -35.46
CA SER A 271 3.56 18.05 -34.30
C SER A 271 4.20 18.63 -33.04
N LYS A 272 5.36 19.29 -33.17
CA LYS A 272 6.01 20.00 -32.05
C LYS A 272 5.19 21.18 -31.53
N LEU A 273 4.48 21.88 -32.41
CA LEU A 273 3.56 22.96 -32.03
C LEU A 273 2.32 22.40 -31.32
N ALA A 274 1.75 21.32 -31.86
CA ALA A 274 0.58 20.65 -31.27
C ALA A 274 0.87 20.03 -29.90
N ALA A 275 2.07 19.49 -29.67
CA ALA A 275 2.49 18.94 -28.37
C ALA A 275 2.53 20.00 -27.25
N GLY A 276 2.61 21.29 -27.59
CA GLY A 276 2.57 22.40 -26.63
C GLY A 276 1.16 22.90 -26.29
N GLY A 277 0.11 22.33 -26.88
CA GLY A 277 -1.27 22.75 -26.64
C GLY A 277 -2.26 21.91 -27.42
N GLU A 278 -2.69 20.79 -26.83
CA GLU A 278 -3.89 20.09 -27.28
C GLU A 278 -5.06 21.11 -27.26
N HIS A 279 -5.61 21.46 -28.44
CA HIS A 279 -6.78 22.32 -28.62
C HIS A 279 -6.57 23.85 -28.66
N ARG A 280 -5.35 24.35 -28.91
CA ARG A 280 -5.22 25.78 -29.29
C ARG A 280 -5.73 26.01 -30.71
N LEU A 281 -6.75 26.85 -30.85
CA LEU A 281 -7.14 27.44 -32.13
C LEU A 281 -6.07 28.45 -32.53
N TYR A 282 -5.37 28.18 -33.63
CA TYR A 282 -4.39 29.11 -34.19
C TYR A 282 -5.04 29.99 -35.25
N LEU A 283 -4.61 31.24 -35.37
CA LEU A 283 -4.86 32.01 -36.59
C LEU A 283 -3.99 31.44 -37.71
N LEU A 284 -4.53 31.33 -38.93
CA LEU A 284 -3.85 30.66 -40.04
C LEU A 284 -2.44 31.22 -40.29
N HIS A 285 -2.31 32.55 -40.28
CA HIS A 285 -1.04 33.22 -40.54
C HIS A 285 0.01 32.92 -39.46
N GLU A 286 -0.38 32.91 -38.18
CA GLU A 286 0.53 32.60 -37.07
C GLU A 286 1.03 31.16 -37.12
N LEU A 287 0.15 30.22 -37.50
CA LEU A 287 0.49 28.80 -37.66
C LEU A 287 1.51 28.62 -38.79
N VAL A 288 1.25 29.24 -39.95
CA VAL A 288 2.10 29.14 -41.14
C VAL A 288 3.47 29.77 -40.89
N GLU A 289 3.53 30.95 -40.26
CA GLU A 289 4.80 31.59 -39.87
C GLU A 289 5.59 30.75 -38.88
N SER A 290 4.94 30.20 -37.85
CA SER A 290 5.60 29.40 -36.83
C SER A 290 6.18 28.11 -37.40
N ILE A 291 5.48 27.50 -38.36
CA ILE A 291 5.94 26.29 -39.05
C ILE A 291 7.07 26.63 -40.01
N SER A 292 6.94 27.67 -40.83
CA SER A 292 7.98 28.14 -41.76
C SER A 292 9.31 28.42 -41.05
N ARG A 293 9.28 29.12 -39.90
CA ARG A 293 10.50 29.38 -39.10
C ARG A 293 11.15 28.10 -38.56
N ARG A 294 10.38 27.03 -38.34
CA ARG A 294 10.85 25.76 -37.76
C ARG A 294 11.26 24.73 -38.81
N SER A 295 10.60 24.71 -39.97
CA SER A 295 10.87 23.79 -41.07
C SER A 295 11.87 24.34 -42.08
N GLY A 296 12.10 25.67 -42.10
CA GLY A 296 12.97 26.33 -43.09
C GLY A 296 12.35 26.45 -44.48
N ILE A 297 11.05 26.15 -44.60
CA ILE A 297 10.30 26.17 -45.86
C ILE A 297 9.58 27.52 -46.02
N SER A 298 9.42 28.01 -47.25
CA SER A 298 8.75 29.28 -47.51
C SER A 298 7.27 29.27 -47.07
N LEU A 299 6.70 30.44 -46.74
CA LEU A 299 5.32 30.54 -46.24
C LEU A 299 4.29 29.95 -47.21
N GLU A 300 4.47 30.18 -48.50
CA GLU A 300 3.59 29.67 -49.57
C GLU A 300 3.66 28.14 -49.66
N GLU A 301 4.87 27.57 -49.67
CA GLU A 301 5.07 26.13 -49.70
C GLU A 301 4.55 25.46 -48.42
N VAL A 302 4.69 26.10 -47.25
CA VAL A 302 4.12 25.60 -45.99
C VAL A 302 2.59 25.55 -46.08
N LEU A 303 1.93 26.55 -46.64
CA LEU A 303 0.47 26.57 -46.84
C LEU A 303 0.00 25.42 -47.74
N VAL A 304 0.65 25.24 -48.89
CA VAL A 304 0.36 24.13 -49.81
C VAL A 304 0.59 22.78 -49.12
N THR A 305 1.71 22.64 -48.42
CA THR A 305 2.07 21.40 -47.73
C THR A 305 1.10 21.08 -46.58
N LEU A 306 0.66 22.07 -45.81
CA LEU A 306 -0.37 21.91 -44.78
C LEU A 306 -1.69 21.44 -45.38
N TYR A 307 -2.10 22.01 -46.51
CA TYR A 307 -3.29 21.56 -47.22
C TYR A 307 -3.16 20.11 -47.71
N GLU A 308 -2.03 19.74 -48.31
CA GLU A 308 -1.78 18.37 -48.77
C GLU A 308 -1.74 17.35 -47.63
N LEU A 309 -1.07 17.67 -46.52
CA LEU A 309 -1.02 16.84 -45.31
C LEU A 309 -2.41 16.70 -44.67
N SER A 310 -3.21 17.77 -44.66
CA SER A 310 -4.59 17.75 -44.16
C SER A 310 -5.49 16.88 -45.03
N ARG A 311 -5.37 17.01 -46.36
CA ARG A 311 -6.09 16.18 -47.33
C ARG A 311 -5.71 14.69 -47.22
N LYS A 312 -4.45 14.38 -46.94
CA LYS A 312 -3.95 13.02 -46.63
C LYS A 312 -4.41 12.50 -45.25
N GLY A 313 -5.10 13.32 -44.45
CA GLY A 313 -5.56 12.95 -43.11
C GLY A 313 -4.44 12.83 -42.08
N LEU A 314 -3.25 13.38 -42.37
CA LEU A 314 -2.08 13.31 -41.50
C LEU A 314 -2.10 14.38 -40.40
N ILE A 315 -2.76 15.50 -40.67
CA ILE A 315 -2.97 16.60 -39.73
C ILE A 315 -4.42 17.05 -39.76
N LYS A 316 -4.90 17.59 -38.64
CA LYS A 316 -6.17 18.31 -38.54
C LYS A 316 -5.90 19.71 -37.98
N PRO A 317 -5.56 20.68 -38.84
CA PRO A 317 -5.29 22.03 -38.37
C PRO A 317 -6.60 22.67 -37.86
N LEU A 318 -6.63 23.00 -36.57
CA LEU A 318 -7.73 23.74 -35.95
C LEU A 318 -7.47 25.23 -36.11
N VAL A 319 -8.00 25.80 -37.18
CA VAL A 319 -7.71 27.18 -37.59
C VAL A 319 -8.95 28.05 -37.42
N LYS A 320 -8.79 29.22 -36.80
CA LYS A 320 -9.82 30.26 -36.78
C LYS A 320 -9.66 31.13 -38.03
N ILE A 321 -10.66 31.09 -38.91
CA ILE A 321 -10.76 32.00 -40.06
C ILE A 321 -11.40 33.27 -39.51
N ALA A 322 -10.66 34.38 -39.53
CA ALA A 322 -11.16 35.71 -39.21
C ALA A 322 -11.93 36.29 -40.40
#